data_AF-X1IPL9-F1
#
_entry.id   AF-X1IPL9-F1
#
_cell.length_a   1.000
_cell.length_b   1.000
_cell.length_c   1.000
_cell.angle_alpha   90.00
_cell.angle_beta   90.00
_cell.angle_gamma   90.00
#
_symmetry.space_group_name_H-M   'P 1'
#
loop_
_entity.id
_entity.type
_entity.pdbx_description
1 polymer ?
#
loop_
_entity_poly.entity_id
_entity_poly.type
_entity_poly.pdbx_seq_one_letter_code
_entity_poly.pdbx_strand_id
1 'polypeptide(L)'
;MKIGLYHLVSEVHNEGYIDHALKGFITEIEEKLGEKFENINLEDFNCKDCFPLIFIKSGGVEGKFKQIFKQVKGPYLLLSSGLHNSFAASLEIASFLKQKRKRVEIIHGDSDYIARKIKELRKIFQVKNKLVSIKLGVIGKPSDWLIASDVDYKEVKEALGISLIDVEMDELVKEIDQDH
;
A
#
# COMPACT_ATOMS: atom_id res chain seq x y z
N MET A 1 -10.19 -1.39 -7.75
CA MET A 1 -9.48 -0.76 -6.61
C MET A 1 -9.17 0.67 -6.97
N LYS A 2 -9.83 1.64 -6.34
CA LYS A 2 -9.64 3.08 -6.59
C LYS A 2 -8.32 3.61 -6.04
N ILE A 3 -7.83 4.74 -6.56
CA ILE A 3 -6.66 5.44 -6.01
C ILE A 3 -7.16 6.54 -5.07
N GLY A 4 -7.02 6.31 -3.77
CA GLY A 4 -7.45 7.26 -2.75
C GLY A 4 -6.36 8.28 -2.44
N LEU A 5 -6.74 9.54 -2.30
CA LEU A 5 -5.86 10.65 -1.96
C LEU A 5 -6.33 11.30 -0.65
N TYR A 6 -5.56 11.09 0.41
CA TYR A 6 -5.76 11.74 1.70
C TYR A 6 -4.93 13.02 1.76
N HIS A 7 -5.60 14.16 1.84
CA HIS A 7 -4.97 15.48 1.75
C HIS A 7 -4.44 15.95 3.10
N LEU A 8 -3.16 16.30 3.16
CA LEU A 8 -2.53 16.97 4.29
C LEU A 8 -2.08 18.37 3.89
N VAL A 9 -2.69 19.38 4.49
CA VAL A 9 -2.36 20.79 4.33
C VAL A 9 -2.27 21.48 5.68
N SER A 10 -1.33 22.42 5.83
CA SER A 10 -1.20 23.21 7.06
C SER A 10 -2.38 24.17 7.23
N GLU A 11 -2.78 24.46 8.47
CA GLU A 11 -3.84 25.44 8.78
C GLU A 11 -3.41 26.88 8.52
N VAL A 12 -2.10 27.12 8.41
CA VAL A 12 -1.52 28.45 8.24
C VAL A 12 -1.64 28.96 6.80
N HIS A 13 -1.94 28.07 5.85
CA HIS A 13 -2.05 28.41 4.44
C HIS A 13 -3.50 28.51 3.98
N ASN A 14 -3.76 29.42 3.04
CA ASN A 14 -5.05 29.48 2.35
C ASN A 14 -5.22 28.23 1.48
N GLU A 15 -6.03 27.28 1.95
CA GLU A 15 -6.23 25.98 1.31
C GLU A 15 -6.70 26.12 -0.15
N GLY A 16 -7.58 27.08 -0.45
CA GLY A 16 -8.06 27.32 -1.81
C GLY A 16 -6.95 27.79 -2.77
N TYR A 17 -5.98 28.55 -2.28
CA TYR A 17 -4.81 28.95 -3.07
C TYR A 17 -3.89 27.77 -3.36
N ILE A 18 -3.62 26.94 -2.34
CA ILE A 18 -2.81 25.72 -2.48
C ILE A 18 -3.46 24.75 -3.47
N ASP A 19 -4.77 24.54 -3.35
CA ASP A 19 -5.52 23.66 -4.25
C ASP A 19 -5.45 24.13 -5.69
N HIS A 20 -5.61 25.43 -5.92
CA HIS A 20 -5.48 26.01 -7.25
C HIS A 20 -4.07 25.79 -7.82
N ALA A 21 -3.02 26.03 -7.01
CA ALA A 21 -1.64 25.87 -7.43
C ALA A 21 -1.26 24.40 -7.72
N LEU A 22 -1.79 23.45 -6.94
CA LEU A 22 -1.54 22.02 -7.11
C LEU A 22 -2.44 21.35 -8.15
N LYS A 23 -3.48 22.04 -8.64
CA LYS A 23 -4.43 21.49 -9.60
C LYS A 23 -3.74 20.97 -10.87
N GLY A 24 -2.85 21.77 -11.44
CA GLY A 24 -2.09 21.37 -12.64
C GLY A 24 -1.25 20.12 -12.41
N PHE A 25 -0.55 20.06 -11.27
CA PHE A 25 0.25 18.90 -10.87
C PHE A 25 -0.59 17.62 -10.75
N ILE A 26 -1.76 17.69 -10.10
CA ILE A 26 -2.65 16.54 -9.96
C ILE A 26 -3.22 16.12 -11.31
N THR A 27 -3.74 17.07 -12.10
CA THR A 27 -4.33 16.77 -13.41
C THR A 27 -3.34 16.10 -14.35
N GLU A 28 -2.08 16.58 -14.37
CA GLU A 28 -1.04 15.97 -15.20
C GLU A 28 -0.79 14.50 -14.81
N ILE A 29 -0.74 14.19 -13.52
CA ILE A 29 -0.58 12.80 -13.04
C ILE A 29 -1.82 11.96 -13.41
N GLU A 30 -3.03 12.48 -13.24
CA GLU A 30 -4.28 11.78 -13.60
C GLU A 30 -4.32 11.44 -15.09
N GLU A 31 -3.89 12.36 -15.96
CA GLU A 31 -3.80 12.13 -17.41
C GLU A 31 -2.84 10.98 -17.73
N LYS A 32 -1.66 10.94 -17.10
CA LYS A 32 -0.68 9.84 -17.27
C LYS A 32 -1.16 8.53 -16.65
N LEU A 33 -1.94 8.59 -15.58
CA LEU A 33 -2.57 7.42 -14.97
C LEU A 33 -3.67 6.84 -15.86
N GLY A 34 -4.43 7.71 -16.54
CA GLY A 34 -5.64 7.35 -17.27
C GLY A 34 -6.87 7.20 -16.37
N GLU A 35 -6.78 7.64 -15.10
CA GLU A 35 -7.85 7.60 -14.11
C GLU A 35 -7.64 8.74 -13.09
N LYS A 36 -8.73 9.13 -12.41
CA LYS A 36 -8.70 10.22 -11.43
C LYS A 36 -8.40 9.71 -10.02
N PHE A 37 -7.84 10.60 -9.20
CA PHE A 37 -7.75 10.39 -7.76
C PHE A 37 -9.13 10.58 -7.12
N GLU A 38 -9.43 9.76 -6.11
CA GLU A 38 -10.60 9.95 -5.25
C GLU A 38 -10.15 10.54 -3.92
N ASN A 39 -10.76 11.64 -3.50
CA ASN A 39 -10.52 12.17 -2.16
C ASN A 39 -11.08 11.18 -1.13
N ILE A 40 -10.26 10.84 -0.13
CA ILE A 40 -10.64 9.89 0.91
C ILE A 40 -10.48 10.49 2.30
N ASN A 41 -11.25 9.96 3.25
CA ASN A 41 -11.08 10.26 4.68
C ASN A 41 -10.20 9.21 5.36
N LEU A 42 -9.88 9.42 6.65
CA LEU A 42 -9.05 8.46 7.41
C LEU A 42 -9.68 7.07 7.52
N GLU A 43 -11.00 6.99 7.53
CA GLU A 43 -11.77 5.74 7.63
C GLU A 43 -11.55 4.84 6.40
N ASP A 44 -11.42 5.47 5.23
CA ASP A 44 -11.20 4.79 3.94
C ASP A 44 -9.77 4.26 3.78
N PHE A 45 -8.82 4.77 4.58
CA PHE A 45 -7.40 4.48 4.42
C PHE A 45 -7.07 2.98 4.62
N ASN A 46 -7.91 2.26 5.35
CA ASN A 46 -7.75 0.83 5.62
C ASN A 46 -8.70 -0.05 4.77
N CYS A 47 -9.41 0.52 3.79
CA CYS A 47 -10.34 -0.21 2.94
C CYS A 47 -9.61 -1.09 1.91
N LYS A 48 -10.05 -2.36 1.75
CA LYS A 48 -9.44 -3.32 0.81
C LYS A 48 -9.53 -2.90 -0.66
N ASP A 49 -10.54 -2.10 -1.01
CA ASP A 49 -10.78 -1.64 -2.38
C ASP A 49 -10.17 -0.27 -2.69
N CYS A 50 -9.42 0.30 -1.75
CA CYS A 50 -8.70 1.56 -1.90
C CYS A 50 -7.19 1.32 -1.91
N PHE A 51 -6.49 1.96 -2.83
CA PHE A 51 -5.04 2.14 -2.79
C PHE A 51 -4.76 3.56 -2.26
N PRO A 52 -4.46 3.72 -0.96
CA PRO A 52 -4.39 5.02 -0.33
C PRO A 52 -3.01 5.67 -0.47
N LEU A 53 -3.01 6.95 -0.82
CA LEU A 53 -1.85 7.84 -0.83
C LEU A 53 -2.08 9.00 0.13
N ILE A 54 -1.04 9.43 0.84
CA ILE A 54 -1.06 10.64 1.66
C ILE A 54 -0.45 11.76 0.81
N PHE A 55 -1.27 12.71 0.37
CA PHE A 55 -0.80 13.86 -0.37
C PHE A 55 -0.36 14.97 0.57
N ILE A 56 0.95 15.22 0.58
CA ILE A 56 1.53 16.34 1.32
C ILE A 56 1.39 17.59 0.44
N LYS A 57 0.46 18.48 0.76
CA LYS A 57 0.17 19.67 -0.05
C LYS A 57 1.09 20.85 0.28
N SER A 58 1.61 20.90 1.50
CA SER A 58 2.45 22.00 1.97
C SER A 58 3.42 21.56 3.06
N GLY A 59 4.36 22.45 3.38
CA GLY A 59 5.10 22.43 4.64
C GLY A 59 4.20 22.63 5.86
N GLY A 60 4.74 22.34 7.05
CA GLY A 60 4.07 22.60 8.33
C GLY A 60 2.95 21.61 8.67
N VAL A 61 2.91 20.47 7.98
CA VAL A 61 1.87 19.42 8.17
C VAL A 61 2.28 18.36 9.20
N GLU A 62 3.51 18.40 9.72
CA GLU A 62 4.10 17.37 10.58
C GLU A 62 3.27 17.17 11.85
N GLY A 63 2.73 18.28 12.41
CA GLY A 63 1.82 18.25 13.54
C GLY A 63 0.53 17.48 13.24
N LYS A 64 -0.12 17.76 12.12
CA LYS A 64 -1.33 17.03 11.66
C LYS A 64 -1.02 15.57 11.36
N PHE A 65 0.12 15.30 10.72
CA PHE A 65 0.54 13.92 10.47
C PHE A 65 0.67 13.12 11.77
N LYS A 66 1.25 13.70 12.82
CA LYS A 66 1.37 13.06 14.14
C LYS A 66 0.01 12.72 14.76
N GLN A 67 -1.03 13.54 14.53
CA GLN A 67 -2.38 13.28 15.02
C GLN A 67 -3.02 12.05 14.35
N ILE A 68 -2.86 11.93 13.03
CA ILE A 68 -3.46 10.82 12.26
C ILE A 68 -2.62 9.53 12.31
N PHE A 69 -1.34 9.63 12.68
CA PHE A 69 -0.39 8.51 12.65
C PHE A 69 -0.89 7.25 13.36
N LYS A 70 -1.64 7.39 14.46
CA LYS A 70 -2.19 6.24 15.22
C LYS A 70 -3.33 5.51 14.49
N GLN A 71 -3.99 6.18 13.55
CA GLN A 71 -5.17 5.68 12.84
C GLN A 71 -4.81 5.05 11.49
N VAL A 72 -3.71 5.52 10.89
CA VAL A 72 -3.21 5.00 9.61
C VAL A 72 -2.29 3.81 9.85
N LYS A 73 -2.67 2.63 9.31
CA LYS A 73 -1.81 1.45 9.27
C LYS A 73 -1.02 1.46 7.96
N GLY A 74 0.31 1.37 8.06
CA GLY A 74 1.19 1.39 6.89
C GLY A 74 0.95 0.20 5.93
N PRO A 75 1.55 0.24 4.72
CA PRO A 75 2.65 1.11 4.32
C PRO A 75 2.26 2.58 4.12
N TYR A 76 3.14 3.51 4.47
CA TYR A 76 2.91 4.95 4.29
C TYR A 76 3.45 5.39 2.93
N LEU A 77 2.57 5.78 2.01
CA LEU A 77 2.93 6.27 0.68
C LEU A 77 2.67 7.76 0.63
N LEU A 78 3.73 8.56 0.59
CA LEU A 78 3.66 10.02 0.61
C LEU A 78 3.79 10.55 -0.81
N LEU A 79 2.71 11.08 -1.39
CA LEU A 79 2.78 11.85 -2.63
C LEU A 79 3.21 13.27 -2.27
N SER A 80 4.21 13.80 -2.98
CA SER A 80 4.75 15.13 -2.73
C SER A 80 4.98 15.87 -4.04
N SER A 81 4.77 17.19 -4.01
CA SER A 81 5.06 18.08 -5.13
C SER A 81 6.31 18.91 -4.88
N GLY A 82 6.80 19.58 -5.92
CA GLY A 82 7.86 20.60 -5.80
C GLY A 82 7.36 21.94 -5.24
N LEU A 83 6.07 22.05 -4.89
CA LEU A 83 5.42 23.31 -4.49
C LEU A 83 5.20 23.37 -2.98
N HIS A 84 5.07 24.59 -2.46
CA HIS A 84 4.67 24.89 -1.08
C HIS A 84 5.46 24.15 0.01
N ASN A 85 6.73 23.81 -0.24
CA ASN A 85 7.57 23.04 0.69
C ASN A 85 7.05 21.61 1.01
N SER A 86 6.26 21.03 0.10
CA SER A 86 5.68 19.69 0.23
C SER A 86 6.75 18.60 0.39
N PHE A 87 7.81 18.65 -0.42
CA PHE A 87 8.88 17.66 -0.37
C PHE A 87 9.66 17.67 0.95
N ALA A 88 9.97 18.86 1.50
CA ALA A 88 10.65 18.97 2.79
C ALA A 88 9.81 18.37 3.93
N ALA A 89 8.52 18.69 3.98
CA ALA A 89 7.60 18.07 4.95
C ALA A 89 7.53 16.55 4.79
N SER A 90 7.58 16.07 3.55
CA SER A 90 7.59 14.63 3.26
C SER A 90 8.84 13.95 3.80
N LEU A 91 10.01 14.61 3.71
CA LEU A 91 11.27 14.12 4.30
C LEU A 91 11.23 14.11 5.83
N GLU A 92 10.67 15.14 6.45
CA GLU A 92 10.49 15.19 7.92
C GLU A 92 9.56 14.08 8.41
N ILE A 93 8.41 13.90 7.75
CA ILE A 93 7.46 12.81 8.05
C ILE A 93 8.14 11.46 7.84
N ALA A 94 8.88 11.27 6.75
CA ALA A 94 9.58 10.02 6.49
C ALA A 94 10.65 9.73 7.56
N SER A 95 11.38 10.75 8.02
CA SER A 95 12.32 10.62 9.13
C SER A 95 11.62 10.16 10.41
N PHE A 96 10.50 10.79 10.77
CA PHE A 96 9.66 10.39 11.91
C PHE A 96 9.17 8.93 11.80
N LEU A 97 8.71 8.52 10.61
CA LEU A 97 8.25 7.15 10.38
C LEU A 97 9.39 6.12 10.49
N LYS A 98 10.56 6.43 9.93
CA LYS A 98 11.76 5.58 10.01
C LYS A 98 12.23 5.41 11.46
N GLN A 99 12.23 6.46 12.27
CA GLN A 99 12.55 6.38 13.71
C GLN A 99 11.62 5.42 14.46
N LYS A 100 10.37 5.26 14.00
CA LYS A 100 9.38 4.32 14.54
C LYS A 100 9.38 2.95 13.84
N ARG A 101 10.42 2.64 13.07
CA ARG A 101 10.58 1.40 12.29
C ARG A 101 9.39 1.14 11.36
N LYS A 102 8.76 2.19 10.84
CA LYS A 102 7.67 2.10 9.85
C LYS A 102 8.24 2.18 8.44
N ARG A 103 7.62 1.43 7.52
CA ARG A 103 7.94 1.50 6.08
C ARG A 103 7.24 2.71 5.47
N VAL A 104 8.02 3.55 4.80
CA VAL A 104 7.56 4.77 4.12
C VAL A 104 8.22 4.87 2.75
N GLU A 105 7.44 5.26 1.75
CA GLU A 105 7.91 5.61 0.41
C GLU A 105 7.47 7.04 0.10
N ILE A 106 8.40 7.89 -0.34
CA ILE A 106 8.08 9.21 -0.88
C ILE A 106 8.02 9.08 -2.41
N ILE A 107 6.90 9.51 -2.99
CA ILE A 107 6.68 9.58 -4.43
C ILE A 107 6.82 11.05 -4.82
N HIS A 108 7.91 11.35 -5.53
CA HIS A 108 8.29 12.70 -5.96
C HIS A 108 9.01 12.61 -7.30
N GLY A 109 8.77 13.56 -8.19
CA GLY A 109 9.38 13.62 -9.51
C GLY A 109 8.45 14.26 -10.53
N ASP A 110 8.72 14.02 -11.81
CA ASP A 110 7.81 14.37 -12.90
C ASP A 110 6.55 13.49 -12.93
N SER A 111 5.53 13.94 -13.67
CA SER A 111 4.23 13.28 -13.76
C SER A 111 4.32 11.84 -14.31
N ASP A 112 5.20 11.58 -15.28
CA ASP A 112 5.42 10.27 -15.87
C ASP A 112 6.01 9.28 -14.85
N TYR A 113 7.02 9.71 -14.08
CA TYR A 113 7.60 8.93 -12.99
C TYR A 113 6.56 8.62 -11.91
N ILE A 114 5.84 9.65 -11.45
CA ILE A 114 4.84 9.51 -10.38
C ILE A 114 3.75 8.53 -10.81
N ALA A 115 3.19 8.71 -12.01
CA ALA A 115 2.14 7.84 -12.53
C ALA A 115 2.62 6.38 -12.67
N ARG A 116 3.83 6.17 -13.21
CA ARG A 116 4.43 4.83 -13.31
C ARG A 116 4.60 4.19 -11.93
N LYS A 117 5.16 4.93 -10.97
CA LYS A 117 5.38 4.44 -9.61
C LYS A 117 4.08 4.09 -8.89
N ILE A 118 3.03 4.91 -9.05
CA ILE A 118 1.69 4.63 -8.53
C ILE A 118 1.13 3.34 -9.13
N LYS A 119 1.24 3.13 -10.46
CA LYS A 119 0.81 1.90 -11.13
C LYS A 119 1.52 0.66 -10.58
N GLU A 120 2.84 0.73 -10.42
CA GLU A 120 3.66 -0.35 -9.86
C GLU A 120 3.22 -0.69 -8.42
N LEU A 121 3.14 0.31 -7.54
CA LEU A 121 2.77 0.12 -6.14
C LEU A 121 1.33 -0.38 -5.98
N ARG A 122 0.39 0.12 -6.80
CA ARG A 122 -1.00 -0.35 -6.82
C ARG A 122 -1.07 -1.82 -7.22
N LYS A 123 -0.30 -2.26 -8.22
CA LYS A 123 -0.24 -3.68 -8.61
C LYS A 123 0.27 -4.55 -7.45
N ILE A 124 1.32 -4.11 -6.76
CA ILE A 124 1.85 -4.81 -5.58
C ILE A 124 0.78 -4.90 -4.49
N PHE A 125 0.06 -3.80 -4.22
CA PHE A 125 -0.99 -3.75 -3.22
C PHE A 125 -2.16 -4.70 -3.55
N GLN A 126 -2.58 -4.74 -4.82
CA GLN A 126 -3.59 -5.68 -5.30
C GLN A 126 -3.17 -7.14 -5.10
N VAL A 127 -1.92 -7.47 -5.45
CA VAL A 127 -1.39 -8.84 -5.25
C VAL A 127 -1.40 -9.19 -3.76
N LYS A 128 -0.88 -8.31 -2.88
CA LYS A 128 -0.89 -8.54 -1.43
C LYS A 128 -2.30 -8.80 -0.88
N ASN A 129 -3.29 -8.01 -1.31
CA ASN A 129 -4.67 -8.21 -0.86
C ASN A 129 -5.25 -9.56 -1.32
N LYS A 130 -4.84 -10.06 -2.49
CA LYS A 130 -5.24 -11.39 -2.98
C LYS A 130 -4.55 -12.51 -2.20
N LEU A 131 -3.26 -12.39 -1.89
CA LEU A 131 -2.48 -13.43 -1.20
C LEU A 131 -3.09 -13.82 0.15
N VAL A 132 -3.62 -12.85 0.90
CA VAL A 132 -4.25 -13.08 2.21
C VAL A 132 -5.44 -14.05 2.16
N SER A 133 -6.09 -14.19 1.00
CA SER A 133 -7.21 -15.13 0.81
C SER A 133 -6.80 -16.48 0.21
N ILE A 134 -5.54 -16.66 -0.18
CA ILE A 134 -5.09 -17.89 -0.84
C ILE A 134 -4.89 -18.99 0.20
N LYS A 135 -5.46 -20.15 -0.11
CA LYS A 135 -5.21 -21.42 0.57
C LYS A 135 -4.52 -22.35 -0.42
N LEU A 136 -3.40 -22.96 -0.01
CA LEU A 136 -2.69 -23.96 -0.80
C LEU A 136 -2.76 -25.29 -0.07
N GLY A 137 -3.27 -26.32 -0.76
CA GLY A 137 -3.25 -27.69 -0.28
C GLY A 137 -1.83 -28.27 -0.42
N VAL A 138 -1.32 -28.87 0.64
CA VAL A 138 -0.03 -29.57 0.65
C VAL A 138 -0.30 -31.06 0.77
N ILE A 139 0.21 -31.84 -0.20
CA ILE A 139 -0.01 -33.28 -0.26
C ILE A 139 1.33 -33.98 -0.06
N GLY A 140 1.37 -34.88 0.92
CA GLY A 140 2.57 -35.59 1.31
C GLY A 140 3.55 -34.71 2.11
N LYS A 141 4.73 -35.28 2.40
CA LYS A 141 5.80 -34.59 3.12
C LYS A 141 7.06 -34.54 2.27
N PRO A 142 7.92 -33.52 2.47
CA PRO A 142 9.26 -33.55 1.89
C PRO A 142 9.99 -34.85 2.23
N SER A 143 10.77 -35.37 1.27
CA SER A 143 11.57 -36.58 1.51
C SER A 143 12.67 -36.32 2.55
N ASP A 144 12.96 -37.31 3.39
CA ASP A 144 13.87 -37.20 4.54
C ASP A 144 15.30 -36.74 4.20
N TRP A 145 15.73 -36.92 2.93
CA TRP A 145 17.05 -36.48 2.46
C TRP A 145 17.11 -35.02 2.01
N LEU A 146 16.00 -34.28 2.02
CA LEU A 146 15.91 -32.90 1.55
C LEU A 146 16.12 -31.90 2.70
N ILE A 147 17.25 -31.18 2.66
CA ILE A 147 17.70 -30.30 3.75
C ILE A 147 16.93 -28.98 3.84
N ALA A 148 16.36 -28.47 2.74
CA ALA A 148 15.73 -27.14 2.66
C ALA A 148 14.26 -27.19 2.21
N SER A 149 13.63 -28.36 2.27
CA SER A 149 12.27 -28.56 1.78
C SER A 149 11.20 -28.48 2.87
N ASP A 150 11.60 -28.33 4.12
CA ASP A 150 10.67 -28.06 5.21
C ASP A 150 10.29 -26.57 5.22
N VAL A 151 9.00 -26.30 5.39
CA VAL A 151 8.41 -24.96 5.27
C VAL A 151 7.66 -24.66 6.56
N ASP A 152 7.99 -23.54 7.21
CA ASP A 152 7.19 -23.06 8.34
C ASP A 152 5.90 -22.41 7.84
N TYR A 153 4.78 -23.11 8.03
CA TYR A 153 3.45 -22.65 7.59
C TYR A 153 3.02 -21.37 8.30
N LYS A 154 3.46 -21.17 9.55
CA LYS A 154 3.17 -19.96 10.32
C LYS A 154 3.95 -18.80 9.74
N GLU A 155 5.22 -18.98 9.40
CA GLU A 155 6.04 -17.93 8.76
C GLU A 155 5.47 -17.54 7.40
N VAL A 156 5.04 -18.50 6.57
CA VAL A 156 4.37 -18.23 5.29
C VAL A 156 3.10 -17.40 5.49
N LYS A 157 2.28 -17.76 6.49
CA LYS A 157 1.05 -17.02 6.80
C LYS A 157 1.33 -15.61 7.31
N GLU A 158 2.32 -15.44 8.18
CA GLU A 158 2.68 -14.13 8.73
C GLU A 158 3.33 -13.21 7.68
N ALA A 159 4.17 -13.76 6.79
CA ALA A 159 4.88 -12.99 5.79
C ALA A 159 4.05 -12.67 4.54
N LEU A 160 3.25 -13.62 4.07
CA LEU A 160 2.53 -13.54 2.78
C LEU A 160 1.00 -13.52 2.93
N GLY A 161 0.46 -13.91 4.09
CA GLY A 161 -0.97 -14.07 4.31
C GLY A 161 -1.55 -15.37 3.74
N ILE A 162 -0.72 -16.22 3.13
CA ILE A 162 -1.15 -17.48 2.50
C ILE A 162 -1.33 -18.53 3.60
N SER A 163 -2.41 -19.31 3.51
CA SER A 163 -2.62 -20.45 4.41
C SER A 163 -2.24 -21.75 3.70
N LEU A 164 -1.26 -22.47 4.24
CA LEU A 164 -0.93 -23.83 3.83
C LEU A 164 -1.79 -24.80 4.64
N ILE A 165 -2.39 -25.77 3.97
CA ILE A 165 -3.33 -26.75 4.57
C ILE A 165 -2.90 -28.13 4.10
N ASP A 166 -2.57 -29.02 5.03
CA ASP A 166 -2.27 -30.40 4.67
C ASP A 166 -3.54 -31.11 4.21
N VAL A 167 -3.42 -31.81 3.08
CA VAL A 167 -4.47 -32.64 2.50
C VAL A 167 -3.98 -34.08 2.54
N GLU A 168 -4.73 -34.92 3.24
CA GLU A 168 -4.37 -36.33 3.39
C GLU A 168 -4.50 -37.06 2.05
N MET A 169 -3.56 -37.98 1.78
CA MET A 169 -3.56 -38.73 0.52
C MET A 169 -4.85 -39.56 0.37
N ASP A 170 -5.36 -40.12 1.47
CA ASP A 170 -6.60 -40.91 1.47
C ASP A 170 -7.83 -40.06 1.13
N GLU A 171 -7.85 -38.79 1.55
CA GLU A 171 -8.92 -37.84 1.19
C GLU A 171 -8.86 -37.55 -0.31
N LEU A 172 -7.66 -37.27 -0.83
CA LEU A 172 -7.46 -37.01 -2.25
C LEU A 172 -7.87 -38.21 -3.13
N VAL A 173 -7.46 -39.43 -2.75
CA VAL A 173 -7.81 -40.65 -3.49
C VAL A 173 -9.32 -40.88 -3.47
N LYS A 174 -9.98 -40.72 -2.31
CA LYS A 174 -11.44 -40.86 -2.21
C LYS A 174 -12.21 -39.85 -3.08
N GLU A 175 -11.71 -38.63 -3.23
CA GLU A 175 -12.34 -37.62 -4.09
C GLU A 175 -12.11 -37.92 -5.57
N ILE A 176 -10.92 -38.42 -5.96
CA ILE A 176 -10.66 -38.88 -7.34
C ILE A 176 -11.58 -40.04 -7.70
N ASP A 177 -11.78 -40.98 -6.78
CA ASP A 177 -12.63 -42.16 -6.99
C ASP A 177 -14.14 -41.84 -6.97
N GLN A 178 -14.54 -40.64 -6.53
CA GLN A 178 -15.94 -40.17 -6.57
C GLN A 178 -16.38 -39.66 -7.95
N ASP A 179 -15.45 -39.30 -8.83
CA ASP A 179 -15.71 -38.92 -10.22
C ASP A 179 -15.20 -40.01 -11.18
N HIS A 180 -15.93 -41.14 -11.21
CA HIS A 180 -16.19 -41.97 -12.40
C HIS A 180 -17.42 -42.89 -12.21
#